data_AF-A0A1Q6TRW0-F1
#
_entry.id   AF-A0A1Q6TRW0-F1
#
_cell.length_a   1.000
_cell.length_b   1.000
_cell.length_c   1.000
_cell.angle_alpha   90.00
_cell.angle_beta   90.00
_cell.angle_gamma   90.00
#
_symmetry.space_group_name_H-M   'P 1'
#
loop_
_entity.id
_entity.type
_entity.pdbx_description
1 polymer ?
#
loop_
_entity_poly.entity_id
_entity_poly.type
_entity_poly.pdbx_seq_one_letter_code
_entity_poly.pdbx_strand_id
1 'polypeptide(L)'
;MANTEYNGIKFFAQETEPEVTIDESKRVINQTTFTKGETYFVTNSDDLVKLQDLVNSGVDTTDVTFELTSNIDMKGINFRGIGTAGGDMVNPDETKLFKGDFKGNNHVISKLVCLLVFLVVLLIPLVLRTVIYQGLCV
;
A
#
# COMPACT_ATOMS: atom_id res chain seq x y z
N MET A 1 -9.01 40.90 15.33
CA MET A 1 -8.09 39.75 15.28
C MET A 1 -6.79 40.21 15.90
N ALA A 2 -6.40 39.63 17.03
CA ALA A 2 -5.27 40.08 17.83
C ALA A 2 -3.97 39.49 17.26
N ASN A 3 -3.06 40.38 16.89
CA ASN A 3 -1.70 40.10 16.50
C ASN A 3 -0.84 39.98 17.76
N THR A 4 -0.50 38.77 18.17
CA THR A 4 0.55 38.56 19.17
C THR A 4 1.91 38.62 18.47
N GLU A 5 2.56 39.78 18.57
CA GLU A 5 3.97 39.96 18.26
C GLU A 5 4.82 39.24 19.31
N TYR A 6 5.78 38.42 18.86
CA TYR A 6 6.91 37.98 19.67
C TYR A 6 8.19 38.16 18.86
N ASN A 7 9.11 38.98 19.39
CA ASN A 7 10.48 39.19 18.90
C ASN A 7 10.65 39.53 17.40
N GLY A 8 9.81 40.42 16.85
CA GLY A 8 10.11 41.13 15.60
C GLY A 8 10.13 40.31 14.31
N ILE A 9 9.78 39.01 14.37
CA ILE A 9 9.62 38.17 13.19
C ILE A 9 8.16 38.22 12.73
N LYS A 10 7.95 38.85 11.57
CA LYS A 10 6.69 38.71 10.83
C LYS A 10 6.61 37.28 10.31
N PHE A 11 5.94 36.41 11.07
CA PHE A 11 5.47 35.14 10.53
C PHE A 11 4.38 35.45 9.51
N PHE A 12 4.76 35.47 8.24
CA PHE A 12 3.79 35.37 7.17
C PHE A 12 3.14 33.99 7.32
N ALA A 13 1.84 33.95 7.60
CA ALA A 13 1.08 32.74 7.42
C ALA A 13 1.29 32.33 5.96
N GLN A 14 2.06 31.26 5.76
CA GLN A 14 2.05 30.56 4.49
C GLN A 14 0.60 30.16 4.31
N GLU A 15 -0.08 30.66 3.27
CA GLU A 15 -1.38 30.13 2.87
C GLU A 15 -1.13 28.67 2.47
N THR A 16 -1.16 27.79 3.47
CA THR A 16 -1.13 26.36 3.29
C THR A 16 -2.42 26.02 2.56
N GLU A 17 -2.26 25.39 1.40
CA GLU A 17 -3.29 24.56 0.79
C GLU A 17 -4.06 23.84 1.90
N PRO A 18 -5.40 23.71 1.80
CA PRO A 18 -6.22 23.19 2.88
C PRO A 18 -5.56 21.92 3.41
N GLU A 19 -5.09 21.98 4.65
CA GLU A 19 -4.52 20.82 5.34
C GLU A 19 -5.64 19.80 5.35
N VAL A 20 -5.54 18.79 4.47
CA VAL A 20 -6.38 17.61 4.58
C VAL A 20 -5.97 17.04 5.92
N THR A 21 -6.77 17.26 6.95
CA THR A 21 -6.50 16.75 8.30
C THR A 21 -6.60 15.24 8.22
N ILE A 22 -5.49 14.59 7.87
CA ILE A 22 -5.40 13.14 7.84
C ILE A 22 -5.46 12.69 9.29
N ASP A 23 -6.40 11.81 9.58
CA ASP A 23 -6.42 11.11 10.86
C ASP A 23 -5.21 10.17 10.89
N GLU A 24 -4.11 10.61 11.52
CA GLU A 24 -2.88 9.84 11.67
C GLU A 24 -3.14 8.48 12.35
N SER A 25 -4.18 8.37 13.18
CA SER A 25 -4.55 7.10 13.82
C SER A 25 -5.16 6.09 12.86
N LYS A 26 -5.62 6.55 11.68
CA LYS A 26 -6.16 5.73 10.58
C LYS A 26 -5.21 5.62 9.39
N ARG A 27 -3.95 6.08 9.52
CA ARG A 27 -2.93 5.80 8.51
C ARG A 27 -2.51 4.35 8.54
N VAL A 28 -2.31 3.76 7.35
CA VAL A 28 -1.99 2.33 7.22
C VAL A 28 -0.68 1.98 7.92
N ILE A 29 0.34 2.84 7.89
CA ILE A 29 1.62 2.60 8.57
C ILE A 29 1.46 2.32 10.09
N ASN A 30 0.42 2.88 10.69
CA ASN A 30 0.13 2.78 12.12
C ASN A 30 -0.81 1.60 12.46
N GLN A 31 -1.26 0.83 11.48
CA GLN A 31 -2.16 -0.30 11.69
C GLN A 31 -1.42 -1.63 11.83
N THR A 32 -2.03 -2.53 12.61
CA THR A 32 -1.72 -3.96 12.62
C THR A 32 -2.89 -4.81 12.14
N THR A 33 -4.11 -4.26 12.17
CA THR A 33 -5.36 -4.89 11.75
C THR A 33 -6.30 -3.82 11.20
N PHE A 34 -7.31 -4.24 10.43
CA PHE A 34 -8.34 -3.33 9.91
C PHE A 34 -9.72 -3.67 10.45
N THR A 35 -10.54 -2.64 10.63
CA THR A 35 -11.93 -2.75 11.06
C THR A 35 -12.85 -2.65 9.85
N LYS A 36 -13.81 -3.55 9.73
CA LYS A 36 -14.79 -3.55 8.64
C LYS A 36 -15.65 -2.28 8.66
N GLY A 37 -15.91 -1.72 7.49
CA GLY A 37 -16.66 -0.47 7.30
C GLY A 37 -15.83 0.80 7.53
N GLU A 38 -14.56 0.70 7.91
CA GLU A 38 -13.70 1.85 8.15
C GLU A 38 -12.85 2.22 6.93
N THR A 39 -12.46 3.49 6.89
CA THR A 39 -11.54 4.04 5.89
C THR A 39 -10.17 4.28 6.50
N TYR A 40 -9.12 3.82 5.81
CA TYR A 40 -7.73 4.02 6.16
C TYR A 40 -7.01 4.83 5.07
N PHE A 41 -6.02 5.62 5.51
CA PHE A 41 -5.32 6.56 4.64
C PHE A 41 -3.95 6.06 4.23
N VAL A 42 -3.68 6.15 2.92
CA VAL A 42 -2.40 5.87 2.31
C VAL A 42 -1.82 7.21 1.86
N THR A 43 -0.74 7.64 2.52
CA THR A 43 -0.16 8.97 2.34
C THR A 43 1.15 8.95 1.58
N ASN A 44 1.91 7.86 1.68
CA ASN A 44 3.22 7.72 1.08
C ASN A 44 3.52 6.25 0.72
N SER A 45 4.72 5.99 0.23
CA SER A 45 5.14 4.66 -0.17
C SER A 45 5.22 3.65 0.98
N ASP A 46 5.55 4.10 2.19
CA ASP A 46 5.67 3.22 3.35
C ASP A 46 4.30 2.68 3.76
N ASP A 47 3.24 3.48 3.62
CA ASP A 47 1.86 3.03 3.82
C ASP A 47 1.49 1.90 2.84
N LEU A 48 1.91 2.00 1.57
CA LEU A 48 1.66 0.95 0.58
C LEU A 48 2.46 -0.33 0.86
N VAL A 49 3.72 -0.21 1.28
CA VAL A 49 4.55 -1.35 1.67
C VAL A 49 3.97 -2.01 2.92
N LYS A 50 3.49 -1.23 3.89
CA LYS A 50 2.81 -1.76 5.07
C LYS A 50 1.52 -2.50 4.70
N LEU A 51 0.71 -1.93 3.80
CA LEU A 51 -0.51 -2.59 3.31
C LEU A 51 -0.18 -3.95 2.68
N GLN A 52 0.85 -3.97 1.84
CA GLN A 52 1.37 -5.19 1.22
C GLN A 52 1.74 -6.23 2.28
N ASP A 53 2.53 -5.87 3.29
CA ASP A 53 2.95 -6.79 4.34
C ASP A 53 1.77 -7.33 5.14
N LEU A 54 0.81 -6.48 5.50
CA LEU A 54 -0.38 -6.88 6.26
C LEU A 54 -1.24 -7.87 5.46
N VAL A 55 -1.60 -7.53 4.21
CA VAL A 55 -2.42 -8.41 3.37
C VAL A 55 -1.71 -9.72 3.08
N ASN A 56 -0.41 -9.66 2.75
CA ASN A 56 0.38 -10.86 2.48
C ASN A 56 0.63 -11.72 3.72
N SER A 57 0.49 -11.17 4.94
CA SER A 57 0.50 -11.93 6.19
C SER A 57 -0.87 -12.55 6.53
N GLY A 58 -1.92 -12.22 5.78
CA GLY A 58 -3.29 -12.73 5.98
C GLY A 58 -4.19 -11.83 6.83
N VAL A 59 -3.87 -10.54 6.97
CA VAL A 59 -4.76 -9.59 7.63
C VAL A 59 -6.00 -9.36 6.77
N ASP A 60 -7.18 -9.53 7.37
CA ASP A 60 -8.46 -9.35 6.68
C ASP A 60 -8.66 -7.87 6.28
N THR A 61 -9.02 -7.67 5.02
CA THR A 61 -9.33 -6.35 4.43
C THR A 61 -10.77 -6.31 3.91
N THR A 62 -11.58 -7.32 4.19
CA THR A 62 -12.99 -7.39 3.78
C THR A 62 -13.76 -6.18 4.27
N ASP A 63 -14.47 -5.49 3.38
CA ASP A 63 -15.27 -4.29 3.64
C ASP A 63 -14.46 -3.10 4.21
N VAL A 64 -13.16 -3.03 3.92
CA VAL A 64 -12.29 -1.92 4.33
C VAL A 64 -12.00 -1.02 3.13
N THR A 65 -12.06 0.30 3.31
CA THR A 65 -11.68 1.26 2.27
C THR A 65 -10.29 1.82 2.51
N PHE A 66 -9.46 1.87 1.47
CA PHE A 66 -8.14 2.53 1.47
C PHE A 66 -8.17 3.71 0.52
N GLU A 67 -7.84 4.91 1.01
CA GLU A 67 -7.86 6.13 0.20
C GLU A 67 -6.46 6.72 0.09
N LEU A 68 -6.04 7.00 -1.15
CA LEU A 68 -4.88 7.84 -1.40
C LEU A 68 -5.22 9.28 -0.98
N THR A 69 -4.25 9.91 -0.33
CA THR A 69 -4.35 11.31 0.11
C THR A 69 -3.30 12.20 -0.55
N SER A 70 -2.36 11.59 -1.28
CA SER A 70 -1.32 12.27 -2.04
C SER A 70 -0.85 11.39 -3.20
N ASN A 71 -0.12 11.99 -4.14
CA ASN A 71 0.59 11.24 -5.17
C ASN A 71 1.77 10.48 -4.55
N ILE A 72 1.92 9.20 -4.90
CA ILE A 72 2.96 8.34 -4.32
C ILE A 72 4.02 8.03 -5.37
N ASP A 73 5.28 8.33 -5.07
CA ASP A 73 6.43 7.93 -5.89
C ASP A 73 7.05 6.64 -5.31
N MET A 74 7.00 5.55 -6.08
CA MET A 74 7.51 4.23 -5.71
C MET A 74 8.95 3.97 -6.20
N LYS A 75 9.65 5.01 -6.69
CA LYS A 75 11.00 4.86 -7.24
C LYS A 75 11.97 4.20 -6.24
N GLY A 76 12.62 3.14 -6.69
CA GLY A 76 13.64 2.42 -5.90
C GLY A 76 13.06 1.49 -4.84
N ILE A 77 11.73 1.34 -4.78
CA ILE A 77 11.05 0.44 -3.86
C ILE A 77 10.81 -0.89 -4.56
N ASN A 78 11.28 -1.97 -3.94
CA ASN A 78 11.02 -3.32 -4.41
C ASN A 78 9.61 -3.76 -3.98
N PHE A 79 8.61 -3.42 -4.79
CA PHE A 79 7.21 -3.71 -4.46
C PHE A 79 6.85 -5.14 -4.87
N ARG A 80 6.36 -5.92 -3.91
CA ARG A 80 5.73 -7.22 -4.16
C ARG A 80 4.24 -6.99 -4.40
N GLY A 81 3.61 -7.78 -5.25
CA GLY A 81 2.16 -7.70 -5.40
C GLY A 81 1.44 -7.82 -4.04
N ILE A 82 0.34 -7.08 -3.89
CA ILE A 82 -0.55 -7.20 -2.74
C ILE A 82 -1.46 -8.42 -2.97
N GLY A 83 -1.53 -9.29 -1.98
CA GLY A 83 -2.32 -10.52 -2.02
C GLY A 83 -1.74 -11.64 -2.86
N THR A 84 -0.42 -11.64 -3.02
CA THR A 84 0.32 -12.63 -3.81
C THR A 84 0.88 -13.78 -2.96
N ALA A 85 0.75 -13.73 -1.63
CA ALA A 85 1.59 -14.50 -0.71
C ALA A 85 1.04 -15.85 -0.20
N GLY A 86 0.19 -16.54 -0.95
CA GLY A 86 -0.10 -17.93 -0.60
C GLY A 86 -0.91 -18.72 -1.60
N GLY A 87 -0.60 -20.01 -1.69
CA GLY A 87 -1.29 -20.97 -2.55
C GLY A 87 -0.57 -21.30 -3.84
N ASP A 88 -1.03 -22.36 -4.48
CA ASP A 88 -0.71 -22.67 -5.88
C ASP A 88 -1.67 -21.85 -6.77
N MET A 89 -1.31 -21.61 -8.04
CA MET A 89 -2.23 -21.08 -9.06
C MET A 89 -3.55 -21.88 -9.12
N VAL A 90 -3.50 -23.16 -8.75
CA VAL A 90 -4.65 -24.07 -8.70
C VAL A 90 -5.41 -23.99 -7.36
N ASN A 91 -4.74 -23.64 -6.27
CA ASN A 91 -5.31 -23.56 -4.92
C ASN A 91 -4.79 -22.30 -4.22
N PRO A 92 -5.32 -21.12 -4.55
CA PRO A 92 -4.90 -19.87 -3.93
C PRO A 92 -5.25 -19.87 -2.44
N ASP A 93 -4.39 -19.26 -1.63
CA ASP A 93 -4.68 -19.02 -0.21
C ASP A 93 -5.63 -17.82 -0.10
N GLU A 94 -6.93 -18.12 -0.04
CA GLU A 94 -7.99 -17.11 0.01
C GLU A 94 -7.91 -16.19 1.24
N THR A 95 -7.12 -16.57 2.26
CA THR A 95 -6.90 -15.73 3.46
C THR A 95 -5.98 -14.54 3.18
N LYS A 96 -5.19 -14.61 2.11
CA LYS A 96 -4.21 -13.57 1.75
C LYS A 96 -4.65 -12.72 0.57
N LEU A 97 -5.83 -12.94 0.02
CA LEU A 97 -6.35 -12.10 -1.04
C LEU A 97 -6.68 -10.71 -0.50
N PHE A 98 -6.41 -9.68 -1.30
CA PHE A 98 -6.92 -8.34 -1.03
C PHE A 98 -8.44 -8.33 -1.26
N LYS A 99 -9.20 -7.88 -0.26
CA LYS A 99 -10.68 -7.89 -0.25
C LYS A 99 -11.27 -6.51 0.05
N GLY A 100 -10.42 -5.49 0.16
CA GLY A 100 -10.84 -4.12 0.40
C GLY A 100 -11.12 -3.34 -0.88
N ASP A 101 -11.63 -2.12 -0.71
CA ASP A 101 -11.80 -1.14 -1.77
C ASP A 101 -10.59 -0.20 -1.77
N PHE A 102 -9.92 -0.05 -2.91
CA PHE A 102 -8.81 0.89 -3.06
C PHE A 102 -9.22 2.09 -3.92
N LYS A 103 -9.26 3.27 -3.31
CA LYS A 103 -9.63 4.52 -4.00
C LYS A 103 -8.40 5.39 -4.23
N GLY A 104 -8.13 5.67 -5.50
CA GLY A 104 -7.06 6.57 -5.90
C GLY A 104 -7.31 8.04 -5.58
N ASN A 105 -8.56 8.47 -5.38
CA ASN A 105 -8.95 9.84 -5.03
C ASN A 105 -8.25 10.94 -5.88
N ASN A 106 -8.17 10.73 -7.20
CA ASN A 106 -7.46 11.57 -8.17
C ASN A 106 -5.94 11.69 -7.97
N HIS A 107 -5.35 10.83 -7.14
CA HIS A 107 -3.91 10.70 -6.99
C HIS A 107 -3.34 9.56 -7.83
N VAL A 108 -2.06 9.66 -8.14
CA VAL A 108 -1.32 8.71 -8.97
C VAL A 108 -0.23 8.04 -8.14
N ILE A 109 -0.15 6.71 -8.25
CA ILE A 109 1.01 5.93 -7.83
C ILE A 109 1.94 5.81 -9.04
N SER A 110 3.12 6.42 -8.95
CA SER A 110 4.08 6.54 -10.05
C SER A 110 5.32 5.68 -9.82
N LYS A 111 5.99 5.28 -10.91
CA LYS A 111 7.28 4.57 -10.90
C LYS A 111 7.28 3.27 -10.08
N LEU A 112 6.13 2.61 -10.04
CA LEU A 112 5.98 1.30 -9.44
C LEU A 112 6.72 0.27 -10.29
N VAL A 113 7.64 -0.45 -9.66
CA VAL A 113 8.36 -1.57 -10.27
C VAL A 113 8.01 -2.83 -9.49
N CYS A 114 7.33 -3.76 -10.14
CA CYS A 114 7.13 -5.10 -9.59
C CYS A 114 8.23 -6.01 -10.13
N LEU A 115 9.14 -6.44 -9.25
CA LEU A 115 10.05 -7.52 -9.60
C LEU A 115 9.28 -8.84 -9.52
N LEU A 116 8.88 -9.36 -10.68
CA LEU A 116 8.61 -10.80 -10.82
C LEU A 116 9.87 -11.53 -10.38
N VAL A 117 9.78 -12.30 -9.30
CA VAL A 117 10.85 -13.22 -8.91
C VAL A 117 10.84 -14.36 -9.93
N PHE A 118 11.47 -14.15 -11.08
CA PHE A 118 11.77 -15.23 -12.01
C PHE A 118 12.76 -16.15 -11.32
N LEU A 119 12.27 -17.19 -10.66
CA LEU A 119 13.12 -18.30 -10.25
C LEU A 119 13.62 -18.95 -11.54
N VAL A 120 14.85 -18.61 -11.96
CA VAL A 120 15.57 -19.32 -13.02
C VAL A 120 15.80 -20.72 -12.51
N VAL A 121 14.88 -21.63 -12.80
CA VAL A 121 15.06 -23.02 -12.45
C VAL A 121 16.05 -23.62 -13.47
N LEU A 122 17.33 -23.63 -13.11
CA LEU A 122 18.43 -24.21 -13.88
C LEU A 122 18.05 -25.63 -14.36
N LEU A 123 18.28 -25.91 -15.64
CA LEU A 123 17.94 -27.15 -16.36
C LEU A 123 18.35 -28.43 -15.60
N ILE A 124 17.37 -29.22 -15.14
CA ILE A 124 17.53 -30.63 -14.72
C ILE A 124 16.40 -31.42 -15.38
N PRO A 125 16.66 -32.58 -16.03
CA PRO A 125 15.75 -33.13 -17.02
C PRO A 125 14.53 -33.83 -16.42
N LEU A 126 13.37 -33.51 -17.02
CA LEU A 126 12.24 -34.39 -17.30
C LEU A 126 11.54 -35.12 -16.14
N VAL A 127 11.22 -34.43 -15.03
CA VAL A 127 10.06 -34.84 -14.21
C VAL A 127 9.33 -33.59 -13.71
N LEU A 128 8.20 -33.31 -14.36
CA LEU A 128 7.07 -32.53 -13.86
C LEU A 128 7.40 -31.27 -13.04
N ARG A 129 7.96 -30.25 -13.70
CA ARG A 129 7.99 -28.91 -13.12
C ARG A 129 6.62 -28.27 -13.23
N THR A 130 5.85 -28.32 -12.15
CA THR A 130 4.83 -27.30 -11.87
C THR A 130 5.56 -25.96 -11.85
N VAL A 131 5.41 -25.20 -12.93
CA VAL A 131 5.87 -23.81 -12.97
C VAL A 131 4.91 -23.03 -12.07
N ILE A 132 5.29 -22.86 -10.81
CA ILE A 132 4.58 -21.96 -9.91
C ILE A 132 4.91 -20.54 -10.38
N TYR A 133 4.13 -20.02 -11.32
CA TYR A 133 4.05 -18.59 -11.56
C TYR A 133 3.50 -17.97 -10.28
N GLN A 134 4.35 -17.34 -9.48
CA GLN A 134 3.87 -16.46 -8.41
C GLN A 134 3.29 -15.22 -9.10
N GLY A 135 2.08 -14.85 -8.70
CA GLY A 135 1.12 -14.04 -9.46
C GLY A 135 1.68 -12.78 -10.14
N LEU A 136 1.10 -12.50 -11.31
CA LEU A 136 1.23 -11.23 -12.02
C LEU A 136 0.70 -10.11 -11.12
N CYS A 137 1.51 -9.07 -10.89
CA CYS A 137 1.04 -7.83 -10.29
C CYS A 137 0.13 -7.15 -11.32
N VAL A 138 -1.18 -7.12 -11.04
CA VAL A 138 -2.20 -6.42 -11.83
C VAL A 138 -2.44 -5.05 -11.23
#